data_AF-K1R262-F1
#
_entry.id   AF-K1R262-F1
#
_cell.length_a   1.000
_cell.length_b   1.000
_cell.length_c   1.000
_cell.angle_alpha   90.00
_cell.angle_beta   90.00
_cell.angle_gamma   90.00
#
_symmetry.space_group_name_H-M   'P 1'
#
loop_
_entity.id
_entity.type
_entity.pdbx_description
1 polymer ?
#
loop_
_entity_poly.entity_id
_entity_poly.type
_entity_poly.pdbx_seq_one_letter_code
_entity_poly.pdbx_strand_id
1 'polypeptide(L)'
;MTASFQFMAMSFLLNLVWLVILGVATIPVFLYVMLGSICNTEVYGNNFKTVKYCFKLSHYGIYRNSTYPLLGVAPPGKDELCNPTELRLLCDNFAEAGPLFCTALAGAACIIIGMIFYMTILSSNYTRIKISKELTDYRNAVDMEEIDLHSNGRGILDQSYDKSSFR
;
A
#
# COMPACT_ATOMS: atom_id res chain seq x y z
N MET A 1 -1.44 21.87 15.80
CA MET A 1 -1.87 20.44 15.86
C MET A 1 -2.52 19.95 14.57
N THR A 2 -3.03 20.82 13.68
CA THR A 2 -3.73 20.46 12.44
C THR A 2 -2.84 19.92 11.32
N ALA A 3 -1.61 20.45 11.16
CA ALA A 3 -0.70 20.04 10.09
C ALA A 3 -0.25 18.56 10.18
N SER A 4 0.05 18.08 11.39
CA SER A 4 0.48 16.68 11.61
C SER A 4 -0.64 15.67 11.31
N PHE A 5 -1.90 16.04 11.61
CA PHE A 5 -3.06 15.22 11.31
C PHE A 5 -3.32 15.15 9.79
N GLN A 6 -3.20 16.27 9.08
CA GLN A 6 -3.35 16.31 7.62
C GLN A 6 -2.32 15.42 6.92
N PHE A 7 -1.06 15.47 7.38
CA PHE A 7 0.01 14.67 6.80
C PHE A 7 -0.21 13.17 7.06
N MET A 8 -0.61 12.77 8.27
CA MET A 8 -0.96 11.37 8.58
C MET A 8 -2.13 10.86 7.72
N ALA A 9 -3.16 11.69 7.50
CA ALA A 9 -4.29 11.35 6.63
C ALA A 9 -3.88 11.18 5.17
N MET A 10 -3.04 12.07 4.63
CA MET A 10 -2.55 11.96 3.24
C MET A 10 -1.68 10.72 3.04
N SER A 11 -0.80 10.39 3.98
CA SER A 11 0.00 9.15 3.93
C SER A 11 -0.86 7.89 3.95
N PHE A 12 -1.97 7.90 4.71
CA PHE A 12 -2.92 6.79 4.74
C PHE A 12 -3.65 6.61 3.41
N LEU A 13 -4.17 7.70 2.83
CA LEU A 13 -4.81 7.67 1.51
C LEU A 13 -3.84 7.20 0.42
N LEU A 14 -2.59 7.66 0.47
CA LEU A 14 -1.56 7.24 -0.48
C LEU A 14 -1.28 5.73 -0.34
N ASN A 15 -1.24 5.18 0.87
CA ASN A 15 -1.11 3.73 1.08
C ASN A 15 -2.27 2.93 0.47
N LEU A 16 -3.51 3.41 0.63
CA LEU A 16 -4.68 2.79 0.01
C LEU A 16 -4.60 2.79 -1.52
N VAL A 17 -4.16 3.89 -2.12
CA VAL A 17 -3.95 3.98 -3.58
C VAL A 17 -2.91 2.95 -4.04
N TRP A 18 -1.78 2.84 -3.33
CA TRP A 18 -0.76 1.84 -3.65
C TRP A 18 -1.25 0.39 -3.48
N LEU A 19 -2.13 0.12 -2.50
CA LEU A 19 -2.77 -1.20 -2.37
C LEU A 19 -3.66 -1.53 -3.56
N VAL A 20 -4.42 -0.56 -4.06
CA VAL A 20 -5.25 -0.75 -5.27
C VAL A 20 -4.35 -1.00 -6.49
N ILE A 21 -3.29 -0.21 -6.65
CA ILE A 21 -2.30 -0.39 -7.74
C ILE A 21 -1.67 -1.78 -7.67
N LEU A 22 -1.27 -2.24 -6.48
CA LEU A 22 -0.73 -3.58 -6.29
C LEU A 22 -1.77 -4.64 -6.67
N GLY A 23 -3.02 -4.48 -6.23
CA GLY A 23 -4.11 -5.38 -6.59
C GLY A 23 -4.30 -5.50 -8.09
N VAL A 24 -4.35 -4.38 -8.82
CA VAL A 24 -4.47 -4.38 -10.28
C VAL A 24 -3.21 -4.95 -10.96
N ALA A 25 -2.02 -4.65 -10.44
CA ALA A 25 -0.74 -5.14 -10.96
C ALA A 25 -0.54 -6.66 -10.77
N THR A 26 -1.26 -7.30 -9.85
CA THR A 26 -1.22 -8.77 -9.71
C THR A 26 -1.84 -9.48 -10.92
N ILE A 27 -2.78 -8.84 -11.63
CA ILE A 27 -3.47 -9.42 -12.79
C ILE A 27 -2.49 -9.74 -13.94
N PRO A 28 -1.66 -8.80 -14.45
CA PRO A 28 -0.70 -9.11 -15.51
C PRO A 28 0.39 -10.10 -15.05
N VAL A 29 0.79 -10.09 -13.78
CA VAL A 29 1.74 -11.06 -13.24
C VAL A 29 1.15 -12.46 -13.21
N PHE A 30 -0.12 -12.61 -12.82
CA PHE A 30 -0.81 -13.89 -12.87
C PHE A 30 -0.93 -14.40 -14.30
N LEU A 31 -1.31 -13.54 -15.25
CA LEU A 31 -1.34 -13.89 -16.68
C LEU A 31 0.03 -14.33 -17.19
N TYR A 32 1.10 -13.64 -16.80
CA TYR A 32 2.47 -14.01 -17.14
C TYR A 32 2.84 -15.41 -16.63
N VAL A 33 2.54 -15.73 -15.37
CA VAL A 33 2.82 -17.07 -14.79
C VAL A 33 2.03 -18.17 -15.51
N MET A 34 0.75 -17.93 -15.78
CA MET A 34 -0.11 -18.88 -16.48
C MET A 34 0.37 -19.12 -17.91
N LEU A 35 0.69 -18.07 -18.66
CA LEU A 35 1.24 -18.17 -20.02
C LEU A 35 2.62 -18.84 -20.02
N GLY A 36 3.49 -18.52 -19.06
CA GLY A 36 4.80 -19.15 -18.92
C GLY A 36 4.70 -20.66 -18.68
N SER A 37 3.75 -21.11 -17.85
CA SER A 37 3.49 -22.54 -17.64
C SER A 37 3.05 -23.23 -18.93
N ILE A 38 2.12 -22.63 -19.67
CA ILE A 38 1.59 -23.18 -20.92
C ILE A 38 2.72 -23.25 -21.97
N CYS A 39 3.51 -22.18 -22.10
CA CYS A 39 4.65 -22.16 -23.01
C CYS A 39 5.67 -23.25 -22.70
N ASN A 40 6.00 -23.46 -21.43
CA ASN A 40 7.01 -24.44 -21.05
C ASN A 40 6.53 -25.87 -21.37
N THR A 41 5.27 -26.18 -21.07
CA THR A 41 4.68 -27.51 -21.32
C THR A 41 4.47 -27.78 -22.81
N GLU A 42 3.88 -26.83 -23.55
CA GLU A 42 3.46 -27.03 -24.94
C GLU A 42 4.59 -26.79 -25.95
N VAL A 43 5.48 -25.84 -25.67
CA VAL A 43 6.50 -25.41 -26.65
C VAL A 43 7.84 -26.11 -26.42
N TYR A 44 8.25 -26.28 -25.15
CA TYR A 44 9.53 -26.91 -24.80
C TYR A 44 9.39 -28.39 -24.40
N GLY A 45 8.25 -28.79 -23.83
CA GLY A 45 8.03 -30.15 -23.30
C GLY A 45 7.59 -31.19 -24.33
N ASN A 46 6.78 -30.81 -25.33
CA ASN A 46 6.28 -31.74 -26.34
C ASN A 46 6.91 -31.48 -27.71
N ASN A 47 7.53 -32.53 -28.28
CA ASN A 47 7.97 -32.52 -29.68
C ASN A 47 6.76 -32.25 -30.57
N PHE A 48 6.69 -31.04 -31.12
CA PHE A 48 5.70 -30.41 -32.02
C PHE A 48 5.02 -31.27 -33.11
N LYS A 49 5.38 -32.54 -33.28
CA LYS A 49 5.02 -33.35 -34.45
C LYS A 49 3.74 -34.17 -34.30
N THR A 50 3.15 -34.34 -33.11
CA THR A 50 2.13 -35.40 -32.93
C THR A 50 0.80 -34.98 -32.31
N VAL A 51 0.64 -33.76 -31.77
CA VAL A 51 -0.64 -33.36 -31.17
C VAL A 51 -1.08 -32.01 -31.73
N LYS A 52 -2.12 -32.02 -32.57
CA LYS A 52 -2.89 -30.84 -33.01
C LYS A 52 -3.60 -30.22 -31.80
N TYR A 53 -2.86 -29.68 -30.84
CA TYR A 53 -3.45 -28.97 -29.71
C TYR A 53 -3.67 -27.50 -30.13
N CYS A 54 -4.93 -27.15 -30.37
CA CYS A 54 -5.33 -25.80 -30.72
C CYS A 54 -5.64 -25.02 -29.45
N PHE A 55 -4.84 -23.99 -29.17
CA PHE A 55 -5.03 -23.16 -27.99
C PHE A 55 -6.25 -22.25 -28.19
N LYS A 56 -7.35 -22.53 -27.50
CA LYS A 56 -8.57 -21.71 -27.55
C LYS A 56 -8.47 -20.54 -26.58
N LEU A 57 -8.21 -19.33 -27.10
CA LEU A 57 -8.15 -18.08 -26.31
C LEU A 57 -9.46 -17.78 -25.56
N SER A 58 -10.57 -18.33 -26.06
CA SER A 58 -11.90 -18.17 -25.46
C SER A 58 -12.03 -18.81 -24.07
N HIS A 59 -11.25 -19.86 -23.75
CA HIS A 59 -11.33 -20.51 -22.44
C HIS A 59 -10.65 -19.71 -21.32
N TYR A 60 -9.71 -18.84 -21.68
CA TYR A 60 -8.93 -18.02 -20.76
C TYR A 60 -9.46 -16.57 -20.63
N GLY A 61 -10.61 -16.26 -21.24
CA GLY A 61 -11.26 -14.96 -21.12
C GLY A 61 -10.56 -13.79 -21.85
N ILE A 62 -9.44 -14.06 -22.54
CA ILE A 62 -8.66 -13.06 -23.29
C ILE A 62 -9.42 -12.62 -24.56
N TYR A 63 -10.34 -13.45 -25.07
CA TYR A 63 -11.13 -13.18 -26.26
C TYR A 63 -12.61 -13.49 -26.02
N ARG A 64 -13.48 -12.45 -25.94
CA ARG A 64 -14.94 -12.63 -25.80
C ARG A 64 -15.64 -12.48 -27.15
N ASN A 65 -16.17 -13.61 -27.63
CA ASN A 65 -17.04 -13.75 -28.82
C ASN A 65 -18.47 -13.27 -28.64
N SER A 66 -18.64 -12.09 -28.04
CA SER A 66 -19.97 -11.56 -27.80
C SER A 66 -20.36 -10.43 -28.74
N THR A 67 -19.41 -9.75 -29.37
CA THR A 67 -19.69 -8.48 -30.08
C THR A 67 -19.86 -8.64 -31.59
N TYR A 68 -19.19 -9.63 -32.19
CA TYR A 68 -19.15 -9.84 -33.64
C TYR A 68 -20.34 -10.63 -34.24
N PRO A 69 -20.94 -11.64 -33.56
CA PRO A 69 -22.14 -12.28 -34.12
C PRO A 69 -23.35 -11.34 -34.15
N LEU A 70 -23.37 -10.28 -33.31
CA LEU A 70 -24.44 -9.28 -33.30
C LEU A 70 -24.36 -8.30 -34.48
N LEU A 71 -23.18 -8.15 -35.10
CA LEU A 71 -22.91 -7.18 -36.17
C LEU A 71 -22.76 -7.84 -37.55
N GLY A 72 -22.87 -9.18 -37.64
CA GLY A 72 -22.77 -9.92 -38.90
C GLY A 72 -21.38 -9.86 -39.55
N VAL A 73 -20.36 -9.45 -38.81
CA VAL A 73 -18.98 -9.30 -39.31
C VAL A 73 -18.14 -10.44 -38.75
N ALA A 74 -17.43 -11.16 -39.62
CA ALA A 74 -16.48 -12.19 -39.18
C ALA A 74 -15.37 -11.54 -38.33
N PRO A 75 -15.02 -12.12 -37.16
CA PRO A 75 -13.99 -11.56 -36.29
C PRO A 75 -12.63 -11.42 -37.00
N PRO A 76 -11.90 -10.30 -36.83
CA PRO A 76 -10.51 -10.19 -37.25
C PRO A 76 -9.62 -10.91 -36.21
N GLY A 77 -9.72 -12.23 -36.15
CA GLY A 77 -8.97 -13.05 -35.21
C GLY A 77 -9.41 -14.51 -35.24
N LYS A 78 -8.46 -15.44 -35.15
CA LYS A 78 -8.75 -16.88 -35.06
C LYS A 78 -9.01 -17.22 -33.59
N ASP A 79 -10.21 -17.74 -33.31
CA ASP A 79 -10.65 -18.17 -31.97
C ASP A 79 -9.77 -19.27 -31.36
N GLU A 80 -9.00 -19.94 -32.22
CA GLU A 80 -8.10 -21.02 -31.90
C GLU A 80 -6.74 -20.81 -32.59
N LEU A 81 -5.67 -20.69 -31.77
CA LEU A 81 -4.30 -20.70 -32.26
C LEU A 81 -3.87 -22.15 -32.44
N CYS A 82 -4.14 -22.69 -33.63
CA CYS A 82 -3.63 -24.00 -34.05
C CYS A 82 -2.23 -23.92 -34.69
N ASN A 83 -1.73 -22.72 -34.98
CA ASN A 83 -0.43 -22.53 -35.65
C ASN A 83 0.65 -22.28 -34.60
N PRO A 84 1.64 -23.18 -34.46
CA PRO A 84 2.51 -23.15 -33.30
C PRO A 84 3.67 -22.14 -33.43
N THR A 85 3.89 -21.58 -34.63
CA THR A 85 4.79 -20.43 -34.85
C THR A 85 4.26 -19.14 -34.23
N GLU A 86 2.96 -18.88 -34.34
CA GLU A 86 2.31 -17.67 -33.79
C GLU A 86 2.30 -17.69 -32.25
N LEU A 87 2.06 -18.88 -31.67
CA LEU A 87 2.09 -19.08 -30.21
C LEU A 87 3.50 -18.86 -29.64
N ARG A 88 4.54 -19.31 -30.34
CA ARG A 88 5.92 -19.13 -29.91
C ARG A 88 6.35 -17.66 -29.96
N LEU A 89 5.92 -16.92 -30.97
CA LEU A 89 6.18 -15.47 -31.07
C LEU A 89 5.46 -14.69 -29.95
N LEU A 90 4.21 -15.05 -29.64
CA LEU A 90 3.50 -14.52 -28.47
C LEU A 90 4.25 -14.82 -27.17
N CYS A 91 4.69 -16.05 -26.99
CA CYS A 91 5.42 -16.46 -25.79
C CYS A 91 6.74 -15.71 -25.60
N ASP A 92 7.49 -15.49 -26.67
CA ASP A 92 8.77 -14.77 -26.64
C ASP A 92 8.55 -13.31 -26.20
N ASN A 93 7.52 -12.66 -26.74
CA ASN A 93 7.15 -11.29 -26.34
C ASN A 93 6.73 -11.20 -24.87
N PHE A 94 5.97 -12.17 -24.36
CA PHE A 94 5.58 -12.21 -22.95
C PHE A 94 6.74 -12.57 -22.02
N ALA A 95 7.68 -13.41 -22.46
CA ALA A 95 8.89 -13.75 -21.71
C ALA A 95 9.81 -12.53 -21.55
N GLU A 96 9.97 -11.74 -22.61
CA GLU A 96 10.74 -10.49 -22.61
C GLU A 96 10.10 -9.42 -21.70
N ALA A 97 8.77 -9.28 -21.74
CA ALA A 97 8.04 -8.28 -20.95
C ALA A 97 7.77 -8.70 -19.49
N GLY A 98 7.82 -9.99 -19.18
CA GLY A 98 7.52 -10.57 -17.86
C GLY A 98 8.28 -9.96 -16.67
N PRO A 99 9.61 -9.81 -16.75
CA PRO A 99 10.41 -9.25 -15.65
C PRO A 99 9.99 -7.83 -15.24
N LEU A 100 9.50 -7.02 -16.19
CA LEU A 100 9.03 -5.66 -15.91
C LEU A 100 7.79 -5.66 -15.00
N PHE A 101 6.85 -6.58 -15.19
CA PHE A 101 5.67 -6.70 -14.34
C PHE A 101 6.03 -7.19 -12.93
N CYS A 102 6.94 -8.15 -12.83
CA CYS A 102 7.42 -8.67 -11.54
C CYS A 102 8.13 -7.58 -10.73
N THR A 103 9.00 -6.80 -11.37
CA THR A 103 9.71 -5.68 -10.71
C THR A 103 8.76 -4.57 -10.30
N ALA A 104 7.75 -4.24 -11.11
CA ALA A 104 6.71 -3.29 -10.74
C ALA A 104 5.92 -3.74 -9.50
N LEU A 105 5.54 -5.03 -9.43
CA LEU A 105 4.83 -5.59 -8.27
C LEU A 105 5.70 -5.61 -7.01
N ALA A 106 6.97 -6.01 -7.13
CA ALA A 106 7.92 -5.96 -6.03
C ALA A 106 8.15 -4.52 -5.53
N GLY A 107 8.27 -3.56 -6.44
CA GLY A 107 8.39 -2.14 -6.12
C GLY A 107 7.18 -1.61 -5.37
N ALA A 108 5.97 -1.91 -5.85
CA ALA A 108 4.73 -1.52 -5.17
C ALA A 108 4.64 -2.13 -3.76
N ALA A 109 5.03 -3.40 -3.59
CA ALA A 109 5.06 -4.06 -2.28
C ALA A 109 6.06 -3.38 -1.32
N CYS A 110 7.27 -3.07 -1.78
CA CYS A 110 8.28 -2.36 -1.00
C CYS A 110 7.79 -0.97 -0.55
N ILE A 111 7.10 -0.24 -1.42
CA ILE A 111 6.52 1.08 -1.10
C ILE A 111 5.48 0.94 0.02
N ILE A 112 4.55 -0.02 -0.09
CA ILE A 112 3.52 -0.24 0.92
C ILE A 112 4.15 -0.58 2.27
N ILE A 113 5.14 -1.48 2.29
CA ILE A 113 5.86 -1.86 3.51
C ILE A 113 6.54 -0.63 4.11
N GLY A 114 7.30 0.13 3.31
CA GLY A 114 7.97 1.35 3.77
C GLY A 114 7.01 2.38 4.37
N MET A 115 5.83 2.56 3.75
CA MET A 115 4.78 3.46 4.25
C MET A 115 4.19 2.98 5.58
N ILE A 116 4.03 1.66 5.78
CA ILE A 116 3.56 1.09 7.07
C ILE A 116 4.59 1.35 8.17
N PHE A 117 5.87 1.09 7.91
CA PHE A 117 6.94 1.38 8.86
C PHE A 117 6.98 2.87 9.22
N TYR A 118 6.88 3.74 8.20
CA TYR A 118 6.83 5.18 8.39
C TYR A 118 5.68 5.61 9.31
N MET A 119 4.46 5.12 9.06
CA MET A 119 3.27 5.41 9.88
C MET A 119 3.42 4.90 11.32
N THR A 120 4.02 3.73 11.51
CA THR A 120 4.25 3.12 12.83
C THR A 120 5.20 3.97 13.68
N ILE A 121 6.29 4.45 13.07
CA ILE A 121 7.25 5.34 13.73
C ILE A 121 6.57 6.67 14.08
N LEU A 122 5.81 7.25 13.16
CA LEU A 122 5.14 8.53 13.39
C LEU A 122 4.09 8.43 14.51
N SER A 123 3.30 7.35 14.53
CA SER A 123 2.31 7.08 15.60
C SER A 123 2.96 6.92 16.97
N SER A 124 4.10 6.22 17.02
CA SER A 124 4.87 6.04 18.25
C SER A 124 5.40 7.37 18.78
N ASN A 125 5.95 8.22 17.90
CA ASN A 125 6.43 9.54 18.28
C ASN A 125 5.30 10.50 18.66
N TYR A 126 4.15 10.43 17.99
CA TYR A 126 2.96 11.21 18.33
C TYR A 126 2.45 10.88 19.73
N THR A 127 2.38 9.58 20.07
CA THR A 127 1.97 9.12 21.40
C THR A 127 2.93 9.60 22.47
N ARG A 128 4.25 9.53 22.22
CA ARG A 128 5.27 10.03 23.14
C ARG A 128 5.16 11.53 23.38
N ILE A 129 4.98 12.33 22.32
CA ILE A 129 4.80 13.79 22.45
C ILE A 129 3.51 14.11 23.21
N LYS A 130 2.42 13.38 22.97
CA LYS A 130 1.16 13.56 23.69
C LYS A 130 1.34 13.31 25.19
N ILE A 131 1.93 12.17 25.56
CA ILE A 131 2.18 11.82 26.96
C ILE A 131 3.09 12.86 27.63
N SER A 132 4.17 13.30 26.97
CA SER A 132 5.08 14.32 27.53
C SER A 132 4.40 15.68 27.73
N LYS A 133 3.44 16.04 26.86
CA LYS A 133 2.64 17.26 27.05
C LYS A 133 1.72 17.15 28.24
N GLU A 134 0.97 16.05 28.35
CA GLU A 134 0.10 15.82 29.51
C GLU A 134 0.93 15.85 30.80
N LEU A 135 2.08 15.18 30.83
CA LEU A 135 2.97 15.19 31.99
C LEU A 135 3.51 16.59 32.34
N THR A 136 3.83 17.40 31.33
CA THR A 136 4.27 18.79 31.51
C THR A 136 3.14 19.66 32.05
N ASP A 137 1.92 19.51 31.52
CA ASP A 137 0.74 20.24 31.98
C ASP A 137 0.42 19.87 33.44
N TYR A 138 0.50 18.59 33.80
CA TYR A 138 0.35 18.14 35.20
C TYR A 138 1.42 18.76 36.11
N ARG A 139 2.69 18.76 35.70
CA ARG A 139 3.76 19.38 36.48
C ARG A 139 3.55 20.88 36.67
N ASN A 140 3.15 21.57 35.62
CA ASN A 140 2.89 23.01 35.67
C ASN A 140 1.70 23.35 36.57
N ALA A 141 0.66 22.51 36.58
CA ALA A 141 -0.46 22.67 37.51
C ALA A 141 -0.02 22.50 38.97
N VAL A 142 0.77 21.48 39.28
CA VAL A 142 1.30 21.25 40.64
C VAL A 142 2.22 22.39 41.10
N ASP A 143 3.12 22.86 40.22
CA ASP A 143 4.05 23.94 40.56
C ASP A 143 3.31 25.25 40.90
N MET A 144 2.19 25.53 40.21
CA MET A 144 1.33 26.66 40.57
C MET A 144 0.69 26.52 41.96
N GLU A 145 0.19 25.33 42.30
CA GLU A 145 -0.41 25.08 43.63
C GLU A 145 0.63 25.27 44.76
N GLU A 146 1.87 24.83 44.55
CA GLU A 146 2.95 25.02 45.51
C GLU A 146 3.33 26.51 45.69
N ILE A 147 3.38 27.27 44.60
CA ILE A 147 3.65 28.72 44.64
C ILE A 147 2.58 29.46 45.44
N ASP A 148 1.30 29.10 45.25
CA ASP A 148 0.18 29.72 45.97
C ASP A 148 0.24 29.43 47.48
N LEU A 149 0.56 28.19 47.86
CA LEU A 149 0.77 27.82 49.27
C LEU A 149 1.93 28.60 49.91
N HIS A 150 3.06 28.73 49.21
CA HIS A 150 4.22 29.48 49.69
C HIS A 150 3.97 31.00 49.75
N SER A 151 3.17 31.54 48.84
CA SER A 151 2.76 32.95 48.84
C SER A 151 1.81 33.25 50.01
N ASN A 152 0.78 32.43 50.17
CA ASN A 152 -0.19 32.57 51.26
C ASN A 152 0.45 32.39 52.64
N GLY A 153 1.36 31.41 52.78
CA GLY A 153 2.14 31.21 54.01
C GLY A 153 3.03 32.40 54.36
N ARG A 154 3.70 33.01 53.38
CA ARG A 154 4.48 34.25 53.60
C ARG A 154 3.61 35.42 54.02
N GLY A 155 2.44 35.59 53.41
CA GLY A 155 1.49 36.66 53.79
C GLY A 155 1.04 36.55 55.25
N ILE A 156 0.80 35.34 55.76
CA ILE A 156 0.41 35.11 57.17
C ILE A 156 1.57 35.42 58.12
N LEU A 157 2.80 35.06 57.77
CA LEU A 157 3.98 35.36 58.59
C LEU A 157 4.25 36.86 58.67
N ASP A 158 4.12 37.59 57.56
CA ASP A 158 4.26 39.05 57.52
C ASP A 158 3.19 39.73 58.40
N GLN A 159 1.94 39.27 58.30
CA GLN A 159 0.86 39.75 59.14
C GLN A 159 1.07 39.44 60.63
N SER A 160 1.69 38.31 60.96
CA SER A 160 2.03 37.97 62.34
C SER A 160 3.18 38.82 62.87
N TYR A 161 4.14 39.19 62.01
CA TYR A 161 5.27 40.03 62.39
C TYR A 161 4.84 41.47 62.65
N ASP A 162 4.00 42.05 61.79
CA ASP A 162 3.41 43.39 61.98
C ASP A 162 2.65 43.49 63.31
N LYS A 163 1.83 42.47 63.61
CA LYS A 163 1.06 42.39 64.86
C LYS A 163 1.92 42.23 66.11
N SER A 164 3.11 41.64 65.97
CA SER A 164 4.10 41.51 67.05
C SER A 164 4.96 42.76 67.22
N SER A 165 5.17 43.54 66.16
CA SER A 165 5.93 44.80 66.20
C SER A 165 5.13 45.96 66.82
N PHE A 166 3.80 45.86 66.87
CA PHE A 166 2.91 46.86 67.47
C PHE A 166 2.58 46.63 68.95
N ARG A 167 3.23 45.64 69.59
CA ARG A 167 3.12 45.36 71.03
C ARG A 167 4.45 45.61 71.71
#